data_AF-A0A2W2DJM3-F1
#
_entry.id   AF-A0A2W2DJM3-F1
#
_cell.length_a   1.000
_cell.length_b   1.000
_cell.length_c   1.000
_cell.angle_alpha   90.00
_cell.angle_beta   90.00
_cell.angle_gamma   90.00
#
_symmetry.space_group_name_H-M   'P 1'
#
loop_
_entity.id
_entity.type
_entity.pdbx_description
1 polymer ?
#
loop_
_entity_poly.entity_id
_entity_poly.type
_entity_poly.pdbx_seq_one_letter_code
_entity_poly.pdbx_strand_id
1 'polypeptide(L)'
;MFQGRDELVVYKHMWYDGAPHQGQCEGCTTTAWHLKDAVYLNARGVSFAVLTTGRWDEVASYVAFMGCTQPWYWRSDADGNATWGPTSRPVPQWTRPGATPVETLGRHGHHH
;
A
#
# COMPACT_ATOMS: atom_id res chain seq x y z
N MET A 1 1.22 -6.40 7.36
CA MET A 1 2.28 -5.56 6.79
C MET A 1 3.67 -5.97 7.28
N PHE A 2 3.97 -5.90 8.59
CA PHE A 2 5.31 -6.25 9.11
C PHE A 2 5.66 -7.75 9.10
N GLN A 3 4.70 -8.67 8.97
CA GLN A 3 4.95 -10.12 8.87
C GLN A 3 5.90 -10.68 9.97
N GLY A 4 5.82 -10.14 11.20
CA GLY A 4 6.66 -10.57 12.32
C GLY A 4 8.09 -10.04 12.33
N ARG A 5 8.41 -9.04 11.47
CA ARG A 5 9.73 -8.39 11.39
C ARG A 5 9.67 -6.97 11.95
N ASP A 6 10.82 -6.45 12.39
CA ASP A 6 10.92 -5.13 13.03
C ASP A 6 11.02 -3.97 12.02
N GLU A 7 11.51 -4.25 10.82
CA GLU A 7 11.68 -3.27 9.76
C GLU A 7 10.76 -3.52 8.57
N LEU A 8 10.38 -2.42 7.90
CA LEU A 8 9.47 -2.44 6.77
C LEU A 8 9.91 -1.41 5.72
N VAL A 9 10.19 -1.90 4.52
CA VAL A 9 10.34 -1.06 3.33
C VAL A 9 9.00 -1.01 2.60
N VAL A 10 8.57 0.20 2.29
CA VAL A 10 7.34 0.45 1.55
C VAL A 10 7.65 1.05 0.20
N TYR A 11 7.13 0.43 -0.86
CA TYR A 11 7.16 1.00 -2.19
C TYR A 11 5.85 1.71 -2.52
N LYS A 12 5.94 2.98 -2.92
CA LYS A 12 4.80 3.75 -3.41
C LYS A 12 4.62 3.48 -4.90
N HIS A 13 3.55 2.79 -5.27
CA HIS A 13 3.16 2.57 -6.66
C HIS A 13 2.15 3.64 -7.09
N MET A 14 2.55 4.49 -8.05
CA MET A 14 1.64 5.44 -8.67
C MET A 14 0.57 4.69 -9.46
N TRP A 15 -0.66 5.17 -9.38
CA TRP A 15 -1.81 4.53 -10.03
C TRP A 15 -2.53 5.53 -10.91
N TYR A 16 -3.02 5.05 -12.04
CA TYR A 16 -3.87 5.81 -12.95
C TYR A 16 -5.22 5.10 -13.03
N ASP A 17 -6.26 5.73 -12.46
CA ASP A 17 -7.61 5.15 -12.38
C ASP A 17 -8.18 4.87 -13.77
N GLY A 18 -8.78 3.70 -13.95
CA GLY A 18 -9.39 3.26 -15.21
C GLY A 18 -8.39 2.95 -16.35
N ALA A 19 -7.09 3.13 -16.14
CA ALA A 19 -6.09 2.74 -17.13
C ALA A 19 -5.96 1.20 -17.18
N PRO A 20 -5.85 0.60 -18.38
CA PRO A 20 -5.61 -0.83 -18.49
C PRO A 20 -4.23 -1.19 -17.92
N HIS A 21 -3.93 -2.48 -17.72
CA HIS A 21 -2.70 -2.92 -17.06
C HIS A 21 -1.41 -2.35 -17.71
N GLN A 22 -1.35 -2.31 -19.04
CA GLN A 22 -0.23 -1.72 -19.79
C GLN A 22 -0.16 -0.18 -19.74
N GLY A 23 -1.22 0.47 -19.29
CA GLY A 23 -1.30 1.93 -19.14
C GLY A 23 -0.89 2.42 -17.75
N GLN A 24 -0.59 1.52 -16.81
CA GLN A 24 -0.12 1.89 -15.48
C GLN A 24 1.31 2.44 -15.53
N CYS A 25 1.72 3.17 -14.48
CA CYS A 25 3.05 3.78 -14.37
C CYS A 25 4.17 2.79 -14.74
N GLU A 26 4.86 3.02 -15.86
CA GLU A 26 5.85 2.09 -16.43
C GLU A 26 7.00 1.81 -15.46
N GLY A 27 7.59 2.86 -14.89
CA GLY A 27 8.68 2.71 -13.90
C GLY A 27 8.23 2.01 -12.62
N CYS A 28 6.98 2.24 -12.20
CA CYS A 28 6.39 1.60 -11.03
C CYS A 28 6.17 0.10 -11.28
N THR A 29 5.61 -0.23 -12.45
CA THR A 29 5.41 -1.59 -12.95
C THR A 29 6.73 -2.35 -13.02
N THR A 30 7.76 -1.71 -13.58
CA THR A 30 9.11 -2.27 -13.70
C THR A 30 9.72 -2.55 -12.33
N THR A 31 9.60 -1.62 -11.39
CA THR A 31 10.13 -1.79 -10.03
C THR A 31 9.38 -2.89 -9.27
N ALA A 32 8.05 -2.90 -9.34
CA ALA A 32 7.21 -3.91 -8.70
C ALA A 32 7.52 -5.32 -9.21
N TRP A 33 7.81 -5.46 -10.51
CA TRP A 33 8.23 -6.73 -11.09
C TRP A 33 9.57 -7.24 -10.53
N HIS A 34 10.57 -6.36 -10.40
CA HIS A 34 11.87 -6.74 -9.84
C HIS A 34 11.84 -7.02 -8.33
N LEU A 35 10.89 -6.42 -7.61
CA LEU A 35 10.70 -6.60 -6.16
C LEU A 35 9.61 -7.62 -5.81
N LYS A 36 9.11 -8.38 -6.79
CA LYS A 36 7.98 -9.30 -6.59
C LYS A 36 8.25 -10.42 -5.58
N ASP A 37 9.50 -10.82 -5.35
CA ASP A 37 9.84 -11.93 -4.44
C ASP A 37 10.51 -11.49 -3.13
N ALA A 38 10.97 -10.24 -3.04
CA ALA A 38 11.60 -9.61 -1.86
C ALA A 38 12.58 -10.48 -1.03
N VAL A 39 13.16 -11.52 -1.64
CA VAL A 39 13.90 -12.59 -0.93
C VAL A 39 15.07 -12.00 -0.12
N TYR A 40 15.79 -11.05 -0.73
CA TYR A 40 16.91 -10.40 -0.08
C TYR A 40 16.50 -9.58 1.16
N LEU A 41 15.41 -8.81 1.07
CA LEU A 41 14.89 -8.04 2.20
C LEU A 41 14.43 -8.97 3.32
N ASN A 42 13.66 -10.00 2.97
CA ASN A 42 13.15 -10.97 3.93
C ASN A 42 14.29 -11.71 4.66
N ALA A 43 15.35 -12.07 3.94
CA ALA A 43 16.55 -12.70 4.51
C ALA A 43 17.33 -11.77 5.46
N ARG A 44 17.17 -10.45 5.33
CA ARG A 44 17.75 -9.43 6.22
C ARG A 44 16.84 -9.04 7.37
N GLY A 45 15.72 -9.72 7.56
CA GLY A 45 14.77 -9.36 8.62
C GLY A 45 13.96 -8.11 8.28
N VAL A 46 13.84 -7.74 7.00
CA VAL A 46 13.06 -6.58 6.54
C VAL A 46 11.85 -7.05 5.74
N SER A 47 10.66 -6.59 6.12
CA SER A 47 9.44 -6.84 5.35
C SER A 47 9.30 -5.85 4.19
N PHE A 48 8.57 -6.25 3.15
CA PHE A 48 8.27 -5.40 2.00
C PHE A 48 6.76 -5.36 1.73
N ALA A 49 6.26 -4.18 1.36
CA ALA A 49 4.89 -4.00 0.92
C ALA A 49 4.78 -2.90 -0.14
N VAL A 50 3.80 -3.05 -1.03
CA VAL A 50 3.45 -2.03 -2.01
C VAL A 50 2.22 -1.27 -1.54
N LEU A 51 2.29 0.06 -1.56
CA LEU A 51 1.15 0.94 -1.31
C LEU A 51 0.75 1.67 -2.58
N THR A 52 -0.54 1.77 -2.82
CA THR A 52 -1.09 2.51 -3.95
C THR A 52 -2.37 3.23 -3.58
N THR A 53 -2.78 4.22 -4.38
CA THR A 53 -4.10 4.85 -4.27
C THR A 53 -5.15 4.19 -5.17
N GLY A 54 -4.76 3.24 -6.03
CA GLY A 54 -5.70 2.55 -6.90
C GLY A 54 -6.80 1.83 -6.12
N ARG A 55 -8.02 1.83 -6.69
CA ARG A 55 -9.15 1.10 -6.12
C ARG A 55 -8.84 -0.40 -6.07
N TRP A 56 -9.25 -1.08 -4.98
CA TRP A 56 -8.79 -2.44 -4.73
C TRP A 56 -9.26 -3.44 -5.79
N ASP A 57 -10.45 -3.25 -6.37
CA ASP A 57 -10.96 -4.04 -7.49
C ASP A 57 -10.05 -3.94 -8.74
N GLU A 58 -9.56 -2.76 -9.07
CA GLU A 58 -8.59 -2.59 -10.17
C GLU A 58 -7.20 -3.15 -9.82
N VAL A 59 -6.72 -2.83 -8.62
CA VAL A 59 -5.38 -3.22 -8.14
C VAL A 59 -5.27 -4.74 -8.01
N ALA A 60 -6.30 -5.41 -7.48
CA ALA A 60 -6.29 -6.87 -7.32
C ALA A 60 -6.17 -7.58 -8.67
N SER A 61 -6.89 -7.10 -9.70
CA SER A 61 -6.77 -7.64 -11.06
C SER A 61 -5.34 -7.47 -11.60
N TYR A 62 -4.76 -6.29 -11.42
CA TYR A 62 -3.39 -6.01 -11.87
C TYR A 62 -2.34 -6.84 -11.13
N VAL A 63 -2.46 -6.98 -9.80
CA VAL A 63 -1.57 -7.82 -8.98
C VAL A 63 -1.63 -9.27 -9.41
N ALA A 64 -2.83 -9.78 -9.69
CA ALA A 64 -3.02 -11.14 -10.19
C ALA A 64 -2.39 -11.32 -11.59
N PHE A 65 -2.61 -10.36 -12.50
CA PHE A 65 -2.00 -10.36 -13.83
C PHE A 65 -0.47 -10.35 -13.77
N MET A 66 0.10 -9.51 -12.91
CA MET A 66 1.55 -9.38 -12.72
C MET A 66 2.16 -10.51 -11.88
N GLY A 67 1.36 -11.38 -11.26
CA GLY A 67 1.85 -12.44 -10.39
C GLY A 67 2.72 -11.94 -9.22
N CYS A 68 2.43 -10.74 -8.70
CA CYS A 68 3.17 -10.20 -7.57
C CYS A 68 2.85 -10.99 -6.28
N THR A 69 3.87 -11.46 -5.57
CA THR A 69 3.67 -12.27 -4.35
C THR A 69 3.77 -11.46 -3.06
N GLN A 70 4.33 -10.24 -3.11
CA GLN A 70 4.39 -9.34 -1.96
C GLN A 70 3.01 -8.73 -1.65
N PRO A 71 2.74 -8.34 -0.39
CA PRO A 71 1.48 -7.69 -0.03
C PRO A 71 1.30 -6.33 -0.73
N TRP A 72 0.12 -6.13 -1.32
CA TRP A 72 -0.35 -4.83 -1.83
C TRP A 72 -1.46 -4.30 -0.93
N TYR A 73 -1.44 -3.00 -0.67
CA TYR A 73 -2.50 -2.31 0.05
C TYR A 73 -2.88 -1.02 -0.66
N TRP A 74 -4.18 -0.73 -0.71
CA TRP A 74 -4.64 0.59 -1.10
C TRP A 74 -4.62 1.57 0.08
N ARG A 75 -4.47 2.85 -0.23
CA ARG A 75 -4.45 3.97 0.72
C ARG A 75 -5.75 4.75 0.59
N SER A 76 -6.60 4.67 1.60
CA SER A 76 -7.81 5.49 1.69
C SER A 76 -7.88 6.27 3.00
N ASP A 77 -8.63 7.37 2.99
CA ASP A 77 -9.15 7.96 4.22
C ASP A 77 -10.30 7.13 4.79
N ALA A 78 -10.90 7.63 5.87
CA ALA A 78 -11.96 6.94 6.58
C ALA A 78 -13.31 6.90 5.84
N ASP A 79 -13.50 7.80 4.87
CA ASP A 79 -14.66 7.83 3.99
C ASP A 79 -14.48 6.93 2.76
N GLY A 80 -13.30 6.29 2.62
CA GLY A 80 -12.98 5.40 1.51
C GLY A 80 -12.44 6.13 0.28
N ASN A 81 -12.06 7.41 0.39
CA ASN A 81 -11.46 8.14 -0.71
C ASN A 81 -9.97 7.80 -0.81
N ALA A 82 -9.52 7.49 -2.03
CA ALA A 82 -8.12 7.25 -2.33
C ALA A 82 -7.30 8.52 -2.11
N THR A 83 -6.31 8.48 -1.21
CA THR A 83 -5.47 9.67 -0.94
C THR A 83 -4.12 9.32 -0.34
N TRP A 84 -3.12 10.16 -0.64
CA TRP A 84 -1.82 10.16 0.06
C TRP A 84 -1.80 11.11 1.26
N GLY A 85 -2.91 11.81 1.52
CA GLY A 85 -3.06 12.78 2.59
C GLY A 85 -2.80 12.20 3.99
N PRO A 86 -2.61 13.06 5.00
CA PRO A 86 -2.20 12.65 6.35
C PRO A 86 -3.23 11.78 7.08
N THR A 87 -4.50 11.83 6.67
CA THR A 87 -5.59 11.01 7.21
C THR A 87 -5.63 9.61 6.61
N SER A 88 -4.94 9.37 5.48
CA SER A 88 -4.96 8.08 4.81
C SER A 88 -4.25 6.99 5.61
N ARG A 89 -4.81 5.78 5.56
CA ARG A 89 -4.23 4.58 6.13
C ARG A 89 -4.11 3.49 5.05
N PRO A 90 -3.08 2.64 5.09
CA PRO A 90 -3.12 1.38 4.37
C PRO A 90 -4.27 0.55 4.92
N VAL A 91 -5.29 0.28 4.12
CA VAL A 91 -6.42 -0.52 4.59
C VAL A 91 -6.11 -1.99 4.35
N PRO A 92 -6.18 -2.84 5.39
CA PRO A 92 -6.10 -4.28 5.20
C PRO A 92 -7.30 -4.79 4.40
N GLN A 93 -7.13 -5.91 3.70
CA GLN A 93 -8.15 -6.52 2.82
C GLN A 93 -9.44 -6.99 3.54
N TRP A 94 -9.51 -6.86 4.87
CA TRP A 94 -10.72 -7.10 5.65
C TRP A 94 -11.04 -5.86 6.50
N THR A 95 -12.32 -5.48 6.52
CA THR A 95 -12.83 -4.51 7.50
C THR A 95 -12.69 -5.10 8.89
N ARG A 96 -12.04 -4.39 9.81
CA ARG A 96 -12.14 -4.70 11.25
C ARG A 96 -13.49 -4.16 11.73
N PRO A 97 -14.43 -4.99 12.22
CA PRO A 97 -15.67 -4.50 12.79
C PRO A 97 -15.37 -3.52 13.94
N GLY A 98 -15.97 -2.34 13.93
CA GLY A 98 -15.79 -1.31 14.97
C GLY A 98 -14.62 -0.34 14.76
N ALA A 99 -13.89 -0.41 13.64
CA ALA A 99 -12.93 0.63 13.31
C ALA A 99 -13.66 1.92 12.90
N THR A 100 -13.48 3.00 13.66
CA THR A 100 -14.02 4.33 13.34
C THR A 100 -12.96 5.22 12.69
N PRO A 101 -13.37 6.24 11.90
CA PRO A 101 -12.48 7.29 11.42
C PRO A 101 -11.57 7.86 12.51
N VAL A 102 -10.31 8.10 12.17
CA VAL A 102 -9.37 8.81 13.04
C VAL A 102 -9.30 10.25 12.56
N GLU A 103 -9.86 11.16 13.35
CA GLU A 103 -9.96 12.59 13.00
C GLU A 103 -8.65 13.37 13.19
N THR A 104 -7.73 12.89 14.05
CA THR A 104 -6.48 13.59 14.34
C THR A 104 -5.30 12.61 14.49
N LEU A 105 -4.10 13.05 14.09
CA LEU A 105 -2.87 12.26 14.19
C LEU A 105 -2.30 12.19 15.63
N GLY A 106 -3.03 12.72 16.63
CA GLY A 106 -2.68 12.63 18.06
C GLY A 106 -1.45 13.43 18.50
N ARG A 107 -0.92 14.34 17.67
CA ARG A 107 0.22 15.20 18.05
C ARG A 107 -0.26 16.60 18.41
N HIS A 108 -0.61 16.81 19.68
CA HIS A 108 -0.71 18.14 20.27
C HIS A 108 0.52 18.37 21.15
N GLY A 109 1.58 18.91 20.55
CA GLY A 109 2.74 19.36 21.31
C GLY A 109 2.42 20.72 21.94
N HIS A 110 2.33 20.78 23.26
CA HIS A 110 2.47 22.03 23.99
C HIS A 110 3.95 22.35 24.09
N HIS A 111 4.40 23.34 23.33
CA HIS A 111 5.69 23.98 23.56
C HIS A 111 5.51 24.97 24.72
N HIS A 112 6.25 24.76 25.80
CA HIS A 112 6.49 25.75 26.85
C HIS A 112 7.78 26.50 26.56
#